data_AF-A0A1T4Y061-F1
#
_entry.id   AF-A0A1T4Y061-F1
#
_cell.length_a   1.000
_cell.length_b   1.000
_cell.length_c   1.000
_cell.angle_alpha   90.00
_cell.angle_beta   90.00
_cell.angle_gamma   90.00
#
_symmetry.space_group_name_H-M   'P 1'
#
loop_
_entity.id
_entity.type
_entity.pdbx_description
1 polymer ?
#
loop_
_entity_poly.entity_id
_entity_poly.type
_entity_poly.pdbx_seq_one_letter_code
_entity_poly.pdbx_strand_id
1 'polypeptide(L)'
;MTSQLRTVSVTTSYAPLPNLACSRVSILNRTGYDMQVRIATETQANQQITLPHGLSVAVQSTNAKFIEIKSTTYASGVQLVIDP
;
A
#
# COMPACT_ATOMS: atom_id res chain seq x y z
N MET A 1 10.32 -3.66 19.56
CA MET A 1 9.22 -2.79 19.11
C MET A 1 8.13 -3.68 18.54
N THR A 2 6.84 -3.37 18.73
CA THR A 2 5.72 -4.24 18.35
C THR A 2 5.18 -3.87 16.97
N SER A 3 4.86 -4.88 16.15
CA SER A 3 4.17 -4.67 14.87
C SER A 3 2.80 -4.03 15.10
N GLN A 4 2.41 -3.07 14.24
CA GLN A 4 1.10 -2.40 14.32
C GLN A 4 0.24 -2.75 13.11
N LEU A 5 -1.02 -3.12 13.34
CA LEU A 5 -2.01 -3.28 12.28
C LEU A 5 -2.81 -1.98 12.11
N ARG A 6 -2.85 -1.43 10.89
CA ARG A 6 -3.71 -0.29 10.52
C ARG A 6 -4.60 -0.63 9.35
N THR A 7 -5.78 -0.06 9.33
CA THR A 7 -6.68 -0.14 8.16
C THR A 7 -6.78 1.23 7.52
N VAL A 8 -6.63 1.29 6.20
CA VAL A 8 -6.73 2.53 5.42
C VAL A 8 -7.69 2.36 4.26
N SER A 9 -8.16 3.48 3.74
CA SER A 9 -8.92 3.53 2.50
C SER A 9 -8.00 3.87 1.33
N VAL A 10 -8.41 3.44 0.15
CA VAL A 10 -7.76 3.72 -1.12
C VAL A 10 -8.73 4.50 -2.02
N THR A 11 -8.19 5.39 -2.84
CA THR A 11 -8.97 6.20 -3.77
C THR A 11 -8.59 5.89 -5.22
N THR A 12 -9.23 6.56 -6.18
CA THR A 12 -8.93 6.43 -7.60
C THR A 12 -7.64 7.13 -8.04
N SER A 13 -7.04 7.90 -7.13
CA SER A 13 -5.75 8.56 -7.30
C SER A 13 -4.71 7.94 -6.40
N TYR A 14 -3.45 7.96 -6.85
CA TYR A 14 -2.33 7.56 -6.01
C TYR A 14 -2.23 8.49 -4.80
N ALA A 15 -2.25 7.88 -3.63
CA ALA A 15 -2.06 8.57 -2.36
C ALA A 15 -0.96 7.85 -1.56
N PRO A 16 -0.08 8.60 -0.87
CA PRO A 16 0.94 7.99 -0.03
C PRO A 16 0.30 7.23 1.13
N LEU A 17 0.97 6.16 1.58
CA LEU A 17 0.60 5.51 2.84
C LEU A 17 0.70 6.52 3.99
N PRO A 18 -0.19 6.45 5.00
CA PRO A 18 -0.16 7.40 6.12
C PRO A 18 1.19 7.31 6.83
N ASN A 19 1.92 8.42 6.96
CA ASN A 19 3.30 8.51 7.46
C ASN A 19 3.75 7.33 8.35
N LEU A 20 4.43 6.37 7.72
CA LEU A 20 4.94 5.16 8.37
C LEU A 20 6.45 5.31 8.56
N ALA A 21 6.89 5.51 9.80
CA ALA A 21 8.30 5.43 10.17
C ALA A 21 8.71 3.95 10.35
N CYS A 22 8.69 3.17 9.26
CA CYS A 22 9.04 1.75 9.27
C CYS A 22 9.96 1.38 8.11
N SER A 23 10.80 0.38 8.34
CA SER A 23 11.68 -0.23 7.33
C SER A 23 10.95 -1.27 6.46
N ARG A 24 9.83 -1.80 6.97
CA ARG A 24 9.02 -2.81 6.28
C ARG A 24 7.53 -2.60 6.55
N VAL A 25 6.73 -2.71 5.49
CA VAL A 25 5.27 -2.71 5.57
C VAL A 25 4.72 -3.85 4.74
N SER A 26 3.80 -4.62 5.30
CA SER A 26 3.01 -5.60 4.54
C SER A 26 1.63 -5.03 4.26
N ILE A 27 1.25 -5.00 2.99
CA ILE A 27 -0.01 -4.43 2.49
C ILE A 27 -0.89 -5.59 2.04
N LEU A 28 -2.03 -5.77 2.70
CA LEU A 28 -3.05 -6.76 2.33
C LEU A 28 -4.27 -6.05 1.76
N ASN A 29 -4.68 -6.46 0.56
CA ASN A 29 -5.85 -5.90 -0.10
C ASN A 29 -7.14 -6.65 0.30
N ARG A 30 -7.95 -6.08 1.19
CA ARG A 30 -9.31 -6.57 1.48
C ARG A 30 -10.41 -5.64 0.96
N THR A 31 -10.12 -4.86 -0.07
CA THR A 31 -11.04 -3.83 -0.58
C THR A 31 -12.17 -4.37 -1.46
N GLY A 32 -12.07 -5.62 -1.92
CA GLY A 32 -12.98 -6.23 -2.89
C GLY A 32 -12.66 -5.90 -4.36
N TYR A 33 -11.63 -5.09 -4.60
CA TYR A 33 -11.18 -4.68 -5.93
C TYR A 33 -9.68 -4.83 -6.08
N ASP A 34 -9.19 -4.82 -7.32
CA ASP A 34 -7.76 -4.75 -7.56
C ASP A 34 -7.21 -3.37 -7.17
N MET A 35 -5.98 -3.39 -6.66
CA MET A 35 -5.25 -2.20 -6.28
C MET A 35 -3.96 -2.09 -7.08
N GLN A 36 -3.42 -0.89 -7.18
CA GLN A 36 -2.09 -0.64 -7.70
C GLN A 36 -1.23 -0.06 -6.59
N VAL A 37 -0.02 -0.59 -6.46
CA VAL A 37 0.99 -0.16 -5.50
C VAL A 37 2.21 0.28 -6.30
N ARG A 38 2.77 1.44 -5.95
CA ARG A 38 3.99 1.95 -6.59
C ARG A 38 4.83 2.74 -5.59
N ILE A 39 6.02 3.12 -6.02
CA ILE A 39 6.83 4.16 -5.37
C ILE A 39 6.49 5.51 -6.04
N ALA A 40 6.35 6.58 -5.27
CA ALA A 40 5.92 7.90 -5.75
C ALA A 40 6.79 8.47 -6.89
N THR A 41 8.10 8.15 -6.88
CA THR A 41 9.05 8.55 -7.93
C THR A 41 8.94 7.72 -9.21
N GLU A 42 8.21 6.61 -9.17
CA GLU A 42 8.09 5.62 -10.24
C GLU A 42 6.70 5.71 -10.88
N THR A 43 6.56 6.58 -11.88
CA THR A 43 5.25 6.91 -12.47
C THR A 43 4.92 6.11 -13.72
N GLN A 44 5.84 5.31 -14.24
CA GLN A 44 5.64 4.52 -15.44
C GLN A 44 4.79 3.26 -15.15
N ALA A 45 3.99 2.83 -16.12
CA ALA A 45 3.05 1.71 -15.95
C ALA A 45 3.72 0.35 -15.66
N ASN A 46 5.00 0.19 -16.03
CA ASN A 46 5.82 -0.98 -15.73
C ASN A 46 6.50 -0.92 -14.34
N GLN A 47 6.35 0.18 -13.61
CA GLN A 47 6.93 0.40 -12.28
C GLN A 47 5.84 0.41 -11.18
N GLN A 48 4.72 -0.24 -11.45
CA GLN A 48 3.62 -0.41 -10.52
C GLN A 48 3.22 -1.88 -10.46
N ILE A 49 2.86 -2.33 -9.27
CA ILE A 49 2.39 -3.69 -9.02
C ILE A 49 0.87 -3.64 -8.94
N THR A 50 0.20 -4.49 -9.70
CA THR A 50 -1.23 -4.76 -9.47
C THR A 50 -1.36 -5.80 -8.36
N LEU A 51 -2.09 -5.46 -7.32
CA LEU A 51 -2.38 -6.29 -6.16
C LEU A 51 -3.86 -6.69 -6.18
N PRO A 52 -4.19 -7.89 -6.68
CA PRO A 52 -5.54 -8.41 -6.66
C PRO A 52 -6.16 -8.48 -5.27
N HIS A 53 -7.49 -8.48 -5.22
CA HIS A 53 -8.22 -8.70 -3.98
C HIS A 53 -7.78 -10.02 -3.28
N GLY A 54 -7.61 -9.96 -1.96
CA GLY A 54 -7.24 -11.09 -1.12
C GLY A 54 -5.73 -11.36 -1.08
N LEU A 55 -4.93 -10.71 -1.94
CA LEU A 55 -3.49 -10.88 -1.96
C LEU A 55 -2.78 -9.81 -1.12
N SER A 56 -1.57 -10.15 -0.69
CA SER A 56 -0.69 -9.28 0.06
C SER A 56 0.67 -9.12 -0.60
N VAL A 57 1.27 -7.95 -0.43
CA VAL A 57 2.66 -7.68 -0.80
C VAL A 57 3.41 -7.15 0.41
N ALA A 58 4.63 -7.64 0.63
CA ALA A 58 5.54 -7.07 1.62
C ALA A 58 6.51 -6.13 0.90
N VAL A 59 6.56 -4.87 1.34
CA VAL A 59 7.47 -3.87 0.80
C VAL A 59 8.51 -3.55 1.87
N GLN A 60 9.76 -3.84 1.54
CA GLN A 60 10.91 -3.41 2.34
C GLN A 60 11.48 -2.15 1.69
N SER A 61 11.48 -1.04 2.42
CA SER A 61 11.97 0.23 1.93
C SER A 61 12.63 0.99 3.06
N THR A 62 13.77 1.63 2.77
CA THR A 62 14.42 2.56 3.69
C THR A 62 13.51 3.74 4.03
N ASN A 63 12.48 3.99 3.23
CA ASN A 63 11.48 5.02 3.49
C ASN A 63 10.11 4.67 2.91
N ALA A 64 9.28 3.98 3.71
CA ALA A 64 7.93 3.58 3.33
C ALA A 64 6.98 4.77 2.99
N LYS A 65 7.36 6.02 3.32
CA LYS A 65 6.58 7.23 3.01
C LYS A 65 6.38 7.47 1.51
N PHE A 66 7.23 6.88 0.67
CA PHE A 66 7.13 7.02 -0.79
C PHE A 66 6.23 5.95 -1.42
N ILE A 67 5.70 5.00 -0.64
CA ILE A 67 4.79 4.00 -1.20
C ILE A 67 3.43 4.67 -1.39
N GLU A 68 2.90 4.59 -2.59
CA GLU A 68 1.58 5.06 -2.95
C GLU A 68 0.68 3.90 -3.35
N ILE A 69 -0.59 4.00 -2.99
CA ILE A 69 -1.61 3.05 -3.36
C ILE A 69 -2.76 3.76 -4.07
N LYS A 70 -3.38 3.08 -5.04
CA LYS A 70 -4.67 3.45 -5.62
C LYS A 70 -5.49 2.21 -5.96
N SER A 71 -6.76 2.40 -6.27
CA SER A 71 -7.64 1.38 -6.84
C SER A 71 -8.42 1.99 -8.00
N THR A 72 -9.16 1.18 -8.74
CA THR A 72 -10.05 1.65 -9.81
C THR A 72 -11.30 2.35 -9.25
N THR A 73 -11.63 2.13 -7.97
CA THR A 73 -12.74 2.76 -7.26
C THR A 73 -12.33 3.17 -5.85
N TYR A 74 -13.13 4.01 -5.19
CA TYR A 74 -12.97 4.25 -3.77
C TYR A 74 -13.31 2.98 -2.99
N ALA A 75 -12.41 2.54 -2.12
CA ALA A 75 -12.66 1.38 -1.28
C ALA A 75 -11.92 1.46 0.05
N SER A 76 -12.51 0.88 1.09
CA SER A 76 -11.90 0.70 2.40
C SER A 76 -11.45 -0.75 2.59
N GLY A 77 -10.53 -1.01 3.52
CA GLY A 77 -10.11 -2.37 3.85
C GLY A 77 -8.70 -2.73 3.39
N VAL A 78 -7.85 -1.75 3.06
CA VAL A 78 -6.42 -2.02 2.94
C VAL A 78 -5.84 -2.19 4.33
N GLN A 79 -5.28 -3.36 4.61
CA GLN A 79 -4.66 -3.65 5.90
C GLN A 79 -3.14 -3.51 5.78
N LEU A 80 -2.55 -2.73 6.69
CA LEU A 80 -1.13 -2.45 6.76
C LEU A 80 -0.57 -3.07 8.03
N VAL A 81 0.35 -4.01 7.90
CA VAL A 81 1.16 -4.54 9.00
C VAL A 81 2.49 -3.81 8.98
N ILE A 82 2.72 -2.99 10.01
CA ILE A 82 3.86 -2.09 10.12
C ILE A 82 4.89 -2.74 11.02
N ASP A 83 6.00 -3.17 10.44
CA ASP A 83 7.11 -3.78 11.16
C ASP A 83 8.21 -2.72 11.36
N PRO A 84 8.45 -2.27 12.61
CA PRO A 84 9.43 -1.22 12.90
C PRO A 84 10.87 -1.61 12.51
#